data_AF-W2HW70-F1
#
_entry.id   AF-W2HW70-F1
#
_cell.length_a   1.000
_cell.length_b   1.000
_cell.length_c   1.000
_cell.angle_alpha   90.00
_cell.angle_beta   90.00
_cell.angle_gamma   90.00
#
_symmetry.space_group_name_H-M   'P 1'
#
loop_
_entity.id
_entity.type
_entity.pdbx_description
1 polymer ?
#
loop_
_entity_poly.entity_id
_entity_poly.type
_entity_poly.pdbx_seq_one_letter_code
_entity_poly.pdbx_strand_id
1 'polypeptide(L)'
;RRSLRSDSSAPVNNESSTERSALQWVKVRIWLEFGASDKYVKKALKLRGLDDAALKVHANYRYYDYFTKKALEYRLYKQLQRDVPTFAIWKELRFRDITKAVQLQSIVNTMEFKFYERYVQAFHKRVKADYNAMRDPTGVIVARGATEAEMTARTLILVNSRMDEAYAQALLGMTKPGRPGMLLKGKQLEDHVDYEYLQLFQKAKKELNGKQLRWKDVGDFIEKMWPSP
;
A
#
# COMPACT_ATOMS: atom_id res chain seq x y z
N ARG A 1 62.44 13.05 44.28
CA ARG A 1 60.97 13.32 44.28
C ARG A 1 60.39 12.91 42.94
N ARG A 2 59.58 11.85 42.88
CA ARG A 2 58.72 11.54 41.72
C ARG A 2 57.60 12.58 41.67
N SER A 3 57.28 13.08 40.48
CA SER A 3 55.91 13.48 40.15
C SER A 3 55.72 13.39 38.63
N LEU A 4 55.15 12.25 38.23
CA LEU A 4 54.43 12.05 36.97
C LEU A 4 53.02 12.59 37.19
N ARG A 5 52.60 13.55 36.36
CA ARG A 5 51.18 13.77 36.07
C ARG A 5 51.08 14.24 34.62
N SER A 6 51.03 13.28 33.71
CA SER A 6 50.44 13.48 32.39
C SER A 6 48.94 13.61 32.61
N ASP A 7 48.43 14.82 32.45
CA ASP A 7 47.01 15.08 32.43
C ASP A 7 46.47 14.62 31.08
N SER A 8 46.01 13.36 31.00
CA SER A 8 45.32 12.86 29.81
C SER A 8 43.87 13.35 29.86
N SER A 9 43.63 14.56 29.37
CA SER A 9 42.28 14.96 28.97
C SER A 9 41.91 14.16 27.71
N ALA A 10 41.03 13.18 27.88
CA ALA A 10 40.42 12.47 26.75
C ALA A 10 39.73 13.50 25.82
N PRO A 11 39.85 13.38 24.49
CA PRO A 11 39.19 14.31 23.60
C PRO A 11 37.68 14.14 23.72
N VAL A 12 37.03 15.18 24.23
CA VAL A 12 35.57 15.32 24.22
C VAL A 12 35.16 15.44 22.76
N ASN A 13 34.65 14.34 22.18
CA ASN A 13 34.07 14.31 20.84
C ASN A 13 32.81 15.20 20.80
N ASN A 14 33.00 16.49 20.53
CA ASN A 14 31.91 17.42 20.25
C ASN A 14 31.57 17.38 18.77
N GLU A 15 31.01 16.25 18.35
CA GLU A 15 30.48 16.03 17.00
C GLU A 15 29.45 17.12 16.67
N SER A 16 29.70 17.89 15.61
CA SER A 16 28.87 19.04 15.25
C SER A 16 27.45 18.59 14.87
N SER A 17 26.46 19.47 15.00
CA SER A 17 25.06 19.16 14.66
C SER A 17 24.88 18.69 13.21
N THR A 18 25.72 19.17 12.30
CA THR A 18 25.77 18.78 10.89
C THR A 18 26.31 17.36 10.70
N GLU A 19 27.40 16.99 11.37
CA GLU A 19 27.98 15.63 11.32
C GLU A 19 27.01 14.60 11.92
N ARG A 20 26.40 14.92 13.06
CA ARG A 20 25.33 14.10 13.67
C ARG A 20 24.16 13.91 12.71
N SER A 21 23.78 14.95 11.98
CA SER A 21 22.72 14.88 10.96
C SER A 21 23.09 13.98 9.78
N ALA A 22 24.32 14.11 9.26
CA ALA A 22 24.82 13.28 8.16
C ALA A 22 24.88 11.79 8.55
N LEU A 23 25.40 11.50 9.76
CA LEU A 23 25.45 10.13 10.29
C LEU A 23 24.06 9.50 10.46
N GLN A 24 23.04 10.30 10.82
CA GLN A 24 21.68 9.77 10.88
C GLN A 24 21.11 9.42 9.51
N TRP A 25 21.41 10.20 8.48
CA TRP A 25 21.04 9.83 7.11
C TRP A 25 21.70 8.53 6.64
N VAL A 26 22.98 8.34 6.98
CA VAL A 26 23.70 7.08 6.70
C VAL A 26 23.04 5.90 7.41
N LYS A 27 22.73 6.03 8.71
CA LYS A 27 22.03 4.99 9.49
C LYS A 27 20.67 4.64 8.90
N VAL A 28 19.88 5.63 8.48
CA VAL A 28 18.58 5.40 7.84
C VAL A 28 18.74 4.59 6.55
N ARG A 29 19.73 4.90 5.71
CA ARG A 29 20.00 4.12 4.49
C ARG A 29 20.39 2.67 4.80
N ILE A 30 21.24 2.46 5.80
CA ILE A 30 21.59 1.11 6.26
C ILE A 30 20.33 0.37 6.75
N TRP A 31 19.47 1.02 7.54
CA TRP A 31 18.23 0.41 8.00
C TRP A 31 17.27 0.06 6.86
N LEU A 32 17.23 0.86 5.79
CA LEU A 32 16.47 0.57 4.59
C LEU A 32 17.01 -0.67 3.88
N GLU A 33 18.32 -0.74 3.69
CA GLU A 33 19.00 -1.86 3.01
C GLU A 33 18.77 -3.20 3.74
N PHE A 34 18.88 -3.18 5.07
CA PHE A 34 18.69 -4.37 5.91
C PHE A 34 17.24 -4.63 6.31
N GLY A 35 16.26 -3.85 5.81
CA GLY A 35 14.84 -4.08 6.07
C GLY A 35 14.45 -3.97 7.54
N ALA A 36 14.99 -2.98 8.25
CA ALA A 36 14.72 -2.77 9.68
C ALA A 36 13.20 -2.57 9.95
N SER A 37 12.74 -2.98 11.14
CA SER A 37 11.32 -2.82 11.51
C SER A 37 10.98 -1.39 11.93
N ASP A 38 9.72 -0.99 11.75
CA ASP A 38 9.17 0.29 12.24
C ASP A 38 9.49 0.52 13.73
N LYS A 39 9.23 -0.50 14.55
CA LYS A 39 9.50 -0.51 15.99
C LYS A 39 10.97 -0.28 16.31
N TYR A 40 11.87 -0.91 15.54
CA TYR A 40 13.31 -0.73 15.71
C TYR A 40 13.73 0.69 15.38
N VAL A 41 13.32 1.22 14.22
CA VAL A 41 13.71 2.57 13.78
C VAL A 41 13.14 3.65 14.71
N LYS A 42 11.87 3.53 15.15
CA LYS A 42 11.29 4.41 16.17
C LYS A 42 12.10 4.39 17.47
N LYS A 43 12.50 3.21 17.95
CA LYS A 43 13.34 3.08 19.14
C LYS A 43 14.71 3.74 18.93
N ALA A 44 15.37 3.47 17.82
CA ALA A 44 16.69 4.01 17.49
C ALA A 44 16.70 5.54 17.35
N LEU A 45 15.60 6.11 16.87
CA LEU A 45 15.40 7.57 16.73
C LEU A 45 14.82 8.24 17.98
N LYS A 46 14.61 7.49 19.07
CA LYS A 46 14.00 7.96 20.33
C LYS A 46 12.59 8.52 20.16
N LEU A 47 11.83 7.95 19.23
CA LEU A 47 10.45 8.34 18.90
C LEU A 47 9.39 7.43 19.55
N ARG A 48 9.82 6.40 20.28
CA ARG A 48 8.90 5.43 20.88
C ARG A 48 8.13 6.06 22.04
N GLY A 49 6.81 5.89 22.05
CA GLY A 49 5.93 6.41 23.11
C GLY A 49 5.43 7.83 22.86
N LEU A 50 5.85 8.48 21.77
CA LEU A 50 5.27 9.73 21.33
C LEU A 50 3.93 9.47 20.62
N ASP A 51 2.93 10.29 20.90
CA ASP A 51 1.70 10.34 20.11
C ASP A 51 1.93 11.01 18.73
N ASP A 52 0.93 10.98 17.85
CA ASP A 52 1.05 11.48 16.48
C ASP A 52 1.42 12.97 16.38
N ALA A 53 0.97 13.79 17.34
CA ALA A 53 1.26 15.22 17.35
C ALA A 53 2.70 15.47 17.81
N ALA A 54 3.10 14.86 18.93
CA ALA A 54 4.44 14.93 19.50
C ALA A 54 5.49 14.32 18.56
N LEU A 55 5.13 13.25 17.84
CA LEU A 55 5.99 12.60 16.85
C LEU A 55 6.35 13.58 15.73
N LYS A 56 5.38 14.30 15.17
CA LYS A 56 5.58 15.17 13.99
C LYS A 56 6.45 16.40 14.26
N VAL A 57 6.45 16.90 15.49
CA VAL A 57 7.25 18.07 15.89
C VAL A 57 8.65 17.68 16.38
N HIS A 58 8.92 16.39 16.60
CA HIS A 58 10.21 15.94 17.11
C HIS A 58 11.33 16.09 16.06
N ALA A 59 12.52 16.56 16.46
CA ALA A 59 13.63 16.84 15.53
C ALA A 59 14.08 15.62 14.70
N ASN A 60 13.99 14.41 15.26
CA ASN A 60 14.32 13.17 14.56
C ASN A 60 13.21 12.64 13.64
N TYR A 61 12.03 13.26 13.64
CA TYR A 61 10.89 12.82 12.83
C TYR A 61 11.22 12.76 11.34
N ARG A 62 11.98 13.74 10.82
CA ARG A 62 12.37 13.80 9.41
C ARG A 62 13.07 12.53 8.91
N TYR A 63 13.88 11.89 9.76
CA TYR A 63 14.59 10.66 9.43
C TYR A 63 13.64 9.46 9.40
N TYR A 64 12.71 9.42 10.35
CA TYR A 64 11.68 8.39 10.43
C TYR A 64 10.67 8.51 9.29
N ASP A 65 10.23 9.72 8.96
CA ASP A 65 9.36 10.01 7.82
C ASP A 65 10.02 9.59 6.49
N TYR A 66 11.30 9.90 6.30
CA TYR A 66 12.03 9.42 5.13
C TYR A 66 12.16 7.88 5.12
N PHE A 67 12.53 7.28 6.26
CA PHE A 67 12.65 5.83 6.38
C PHE A 67 11.34 5.13 6.01
N THR A 68 10.22 5.56 6.58
CA THR A 68 8.90 4.95 6.31
C THR A 68 8.50 5.10 4.86
N LYS A 69 8.70 6.28 4.24
CA LYS A 69 8.45 6.50 2.80
C LYS A 69 9.30 5.59 1.92
N LYS A 70 10.61 5.50 2.18
CA LYS A 70 11.52 4.68 1.37
C LYS A 70 11.36 3.19 1.58
N ALA A 71 11.12 2.74 2.81
CA ALA A 71 10.85 1.34 3.10
C ALA A 71 9.59 0.87 2.35
N LEU A 72 8.56 1.73 2.32
CA LEU A 72 7.36 1.50 1.54
C LEU A 72 7.67 1.43 0.03
N GLU A 73 8.40 2.40 -0.52
CA GLU A 73 8.80 2.42 -1.93
C GLU A 73 9.61 1.18 -2.33
N TYR A 74 10.59 0.77 -1.52
CA TYR A 74 11.43 -0.41 -1.79
C TYR A 74 10.62 -1.70 -1.74
N ARG A 75 9.73 -1.83 -0.75
CA ARG A 75 8.81 -2.97 -0.66
C ARG A 75 7.88 -3.01 -1.87
N LEU A 76 7.31 -1.87 -2.28
CA LEU A 76 6.46 -1.77 -3.47
C LEU A 76 7.22 -2.19 -4.73
N TYR A 77 8.40 -1.61 -4.98
CA TYR A 77 9.22 -1.89 -6.16
C TYR A 77 9.60 -3.36 -6.25
N LYS A 78 10.10 -3.95 -5.15
CA LYS A 78 10.49 -5.36 -5.10
C LYS A 78 9.34 -6.31 -5.39
N GLN A 79 8.15 -6.02 -4.86
CA GLN A 79 6.96 -6.84 -5.09
C GLN A 79 6.43 -6.67 -6.53
N LEU A 80 6.43 -5.45 -7.06
CA LEU A 80 6.01 -5.19 -8.44
C LEU A 80 6.96 -5.86 -9.45
N GLN A 81 8.28 -5.79 -9.27
CA GLN A 81 9.24 -6.47 -10.14
C GLN A 81 9.03 -7.98 -10.22
N ARG A 82 8.47 -8.57 -9.17
CA ARG A 82 8.18 -10.01 -9.07
C ARG A 82 6.77 -10.38 -9.53
N ASP A 83 6.01 -9.41 -10.05
CA ASP A 83 4.65 -9.60 -10.54
C ASP A 83 3.74 -10.29 -9.52
N VAL A 84 3.93 -9.97 -8.23
CA VAL A 84 3.19 -10.63 -7.16
C VAL A 84 1.70 -10.27 -7.26
N PRO A 85 0.79 -11.25 -7.34
CA PRO A 85 -0.64 -10.96 -7.42
C PRO A 85 -1.11 -10.19 -6.17
N THR A 86 -2.05 -9.26 -6.31
CA THR A 86 -2.51 -8.43 -5.18
C THR A 86 -3.01 -9.28 -4.01
N PHE A 87 -3.68 -10.41 -4.27
CA PHE A 87 -4.17 -11.29 -3.21
C PHE A 87 -3.04 -12.02 -2.47
N ALA A 88 -1.88 -12.23 -3.10
CA ALA A 88 -0.70 -12.71 -2.39
C ALA A 88 -0.18 -11.64 -1.41
N ILE A 89 -0.18 -10.36 -1.82
CA ILE A 89 0.14 -9.24 -0.93
C ILE A 89 -0.89 -9.12 0.21
N TRP A 90 -2.18 -9.26 -0.07
CA TRP A 90 -3.24 -9.30 0.95
C TRP A 90 -2.94 -10.33 2.04
N LYS A 91 -2.55 -11.54 1.64
CA LYS A 91 -2.15 -12.62 2.57
C LYS A 91 -0.85 -12.30 3.32
N GLU A 92 0.15 -11.71 2.66
CA GLU A 92 1.42 -11.31 3.28
C GLU A 92 1.20 -10.26 4.38
N LEU A 93 0.22 -9.37 4.18
CA LEU A 93 -0.19 -8.37 5.16
C LEU A 93 -1.08 -8.93 6.28
N ARG A 94 -1.25 -10.24 6.33
CA ARG A 94 -2.06 -10.96 7.33
C ARG A 94 -3.55 -10.61 7.28
N PHE A 95 -4.06 -10.19 6.12
CA PHE A 95 -5.48 -9.94 5.93
C PHE A 95 -6.27 -11.20 5.53
N ARG A 96 -5.70 -12.40 5.70
CA ARG A 96 -6.34 -13.66 5.30
C ARG A 96 -7.70 -13.88 5.99
N ASP A 97 -7.84 -13.41 7.22
CA ASP A 97 -9.07 -13.55 8.01
C ASP A 97 -10.08 -12.41 7.74
N ILE A 98 -9.68 -11.41 6.93
CA ILE A 98 -10.56 -10.36 6.40
C ILE A 98 -11.15 -10.90 5.10
N THR A 99 -12.33 -11.49 5.22
CA THR A 99 -12.99 -12.22 4.14
C THR A 99 -14.22 -11.52 3.60
N LYS A 100 -14.89 -10.69 4.41
CA LYS A 100 -16.12 -9.95 4.07
C LYS A 100 -15.88 -8.45 3.90
N ALA A 101 -16.62 -7.83 2.99
CA ALA A 101 -16.50 -6.41 2.66
C ALA A 101 -16.61 -5.51 3.90
N VAL A 102 -17.58 -5.78 4.79
CA VAL A 102 -17.80 -5.02 6.03
C VAL A 102 -16.59 -5.03 6.97
N GLN A 103 -15.73 -6.07 6.91
CA GLN A 103 -14.54 -6.15 7.77
C GLN A 103 -13.43 -5.18 7.34
N LEU A 104 -13.51 -4.58 6.14
CA LEU A 104 -12.54 -3.59 5.66
C LEU A 104 -12.36 -2.43 6.65
N GLN A 105 -13.43 -2.00 7.31
CA GLN A 105 -13.38 -0.90 8.29
C GLN A 105 -12.36 -1.12 9.41
N SER A 106 -12.04 -2.38 9.74
CA SER A 106 -11.06 -2.74 10.77
C SER A 106 -9.60 -2.54 10.35
N ILE A 107 -9.31 -2.52 9.03
CA ILE A 107 -7.94 -2.48 8.51
C ILE A 107 -7.61 -1.21 7.73
N VAL A 108 -8.60 -0.48 7.20
CA VAL A 108 -8.38 0.65 6.28
C VAL A 108 -7.54 1.80 6.82
N ASN A 109 -7.48 1.97 8.15
CA ASN A 109 -6.68 3.02 8.78
C ASN A 109 -5.24 2.58 9.13
N THR A 110 -4.88 1.32 8.87
CA THR A 110 -3.55 0.76 9.16
C THR A 110 -2.50 1.15 8.12
N MET A 111 -1.22 0.97 8.46
CA MET A 111 -0.12 1.18 7.51
C MET A 111 -0.10 0.08 6.44
N GLU A 112 -0.48 -1.14 6.83
CA GLU A 112 -0.57 -2.32 5.98
C GLU A 112 -1.59 -2.12 4.86
N PHE A 113 -2.78 -1.59 5.18
CA PHE A 113 -3.78 -1.29 4.15
C PHE A 113 -3.34 -0.14 3.24
N LYS A 114 -2.70 0.91 3.79
CA LYS A 114 -2.11 2.00 2.97
C LYS A 114 -1.04 1.48 2.00
N PHE A 115 -0.24 0.50 2.42
CA PHE A 115 0.68 -0.20 1.54
C PHE A 115 -0.05 -0.99 0.46
N TYR A 116 -1.08 -1.76 0.86
CA TYR A 116 -1.90 -2.54 -0.07
C TYR A 116 -2.55 -1.65 -1.15
N GLU A 117 -3.19 -0.54 -0.77
CA GLU A 117 -3.79 0.42 -1.69
C GLU A 117 -2.77 0.92 -2.73
N ARG A 118 -1.60 1.36 -2.27
CA ARG A 118 -0.54 1.84 -3.17
C ARG A 118 0.00 0.74 -4.09
N TYR A 119 0.11 -0.49 -3.58
CA TYR A 119 0.53 -1.63 -4.38
C TYR A 119 -0.47 -1.92 -5.50
N VAL A 120 -1.75 -2.02 -5.17
CA VAL A 120 -2.84 -2.25 -6.13
C VAL A 120 -2.88 -1.14 -7.18
N GLN A 121 -2.76 0.13 -6.78
CA GLN A 121 -2.70 1.25 -7.72
C GLN A 121 -1.52 1.14 -8.71
N ALA A 122 -0.34 0.77 -8.23
CA ALA A 122 0.84 0.60 -9.06
C ALA A 122 0.73 -0.62 -9.99
N PHE A 123 0.19 -1.74 -9.48
CA PHE A 123 -0.10 -2.94 -10.26
C PHE A 123 -1.09 -2.62 -11.40
N HIS A 124 -2.20 -1.95 -11.08
CA HIS A 124 -3.19 -1.51 -12.08
C HIS A 124 -2.59 -0.60 -13.16
N LYS A 125 -1.72 0.33 -12.78
CA LYS A 125 -1.01 1.20 -13.73
C LYS A 125 -0.11 0.40 -14.68
N ARG A 126 0.62 -0.60 -14.16
CA ARG A 126 1.45 -1.49 -14.98
C ARG A 126 0.62 -2.30 -15.97
N VAL A 127 -0.45 -2.95 -15.49
CA VAL A 127 -1.35 -3.72 -16.35
C VAL A 127 -1.99 -2.84 -17.43
N LYS A 128 -2.43 -1.63 -17.07
CA LYS A 128 -2.94 -0.66 -18.05
C LYS A 128 -1.91 -0.30 -19.11
N ALA A 129 -0.64 -0.13 -18.72
CA ALA A 129 0.44 0.13 -19.66
C ALA A 129 0.68 -1.08 -20.59
N ASP A 130 0.60 -2.30 -20.08
CA ASP A 130 0.69 -3.52 -20.89
C ASP A 130 -0.45 -3.59 -21.92
N TYR A 131 -1.70 -3.31 -21.51
CA TYR A 131 -2.84 -3.24 -22.43
C TYR A 131 -2.68 -2.16 -23.51
N ASN A 132 -2.25 -0.96 -23.14
CA ASN A 132 -1.97 0.11 -24.10
C ASN A 132 -0.87 -0.26 -25.11
N ALA A 133 0.09 -1.05 -24.67
CA ALA A 133 1.19 -1.53 -25.50
C ALA A 133 0.86 -2.82 -26.26
N MET A 134 -0.39 -3.31 -26.20
CA MET A 134 -0.82 -4.59 -26.78
C MET A 134 0.03 -5.79 -26.30
N ARG A 135 0.52 -5.73 -25.06
CA ARG A 135 1.26 -6.81 -24.40
C ARG A 135 0.33 -7.57 -23.47
N ASP A 136 0.59 -8.87 -23.33
CA ASP A 136 -0.05 -9.64 -22.28
C ASP A 136 0.40 -9.11 -20.91
N PRO A 137 -0.54 -8.88 -19.97
CA PRO A 137 -0.19 -8.49 -18.62
C PRO A 137 0.74 -9.50 -17.98
N THR A 138 1.83 -8.97 -17.46
CA THR A 138 2.90 -9.77 -16.83
C THR A 138 2.49 -10.39 -15.48
N GLY A 139 1.43 -9.88 -14.85
CA GLY A 139 0.92 -10.36 -13.57
C GLY A 139 -0.49 -10.97 -13.65
N VAL A 140 -0.80 -11.86 -12.71
CA VAL A 140 -2.14 -12.43 -12.54
C VAL A 140 -3.12 -11.31 -12.14
N ILE A 141 -4.08 -11.03 -13.01
CA ILE A 141 -5.03 -9.92 -12.82
C ILE A 141 -5.91 -10.13 -11.59
N VAL A 142 -6.61 -11.26 -11.52
CA VAL A 142 -7.38 -11.69 -10.34
C VAL A 142 -6.90 -13.09 -9.98
N ALA A 143 -6.40 -13.26 -8.76
CA ALA A 143 -5.95 -14.56 -8.29
C ALA A 143 -7.14 -15.41 -7.83
N ARG A 144 -7.11 -16.71 -8.13
CA ARG A 144 -8.12 -17.65 -7.60
C ARG A 144 -8.15 -17.61 -6.07
N GLY A 145 -9.35 -17.56 -5.51
CA GLY A 145 -9.58 -17.53 -4.06
C GLY A 145 -9.45 -16.15 -3.41
N ALA A 146 -9.39 -15.06 -4.20
CA ALA A 146 -9.58 -13.71 -3.67
C ALA A 146 -10.89 -13.63 -2.87
N THR A 147 -10.82 -12.99 -1.71
CA THR A 147 -11.96 -12.86 -0.81
C THR A 147 -12.87 -11.73 -1.28
N GLU A 148 -14.15 -11.77 -0.88
CA GLU A 148 -15.08 -10.66 -1.09
C GLU A 148 -14.48 -9.34 -0.59
N ALA A 149 -13.86 -9.34 0.59
CA ALA A 149 -13.16 -8.18 1.12
C ALA A 149 -12.06 -7.64 0.18
N GLU A 150 -11.22 -8.51 -0.36
CA GLU A 150 -10.12 -8.09 -1.24
C GLU A 150 -10.66 -7.55 -2.56
N MET A 151 -11.64 -8.23 -3.16
CA MET A 151 -12.28 -7.80 -4.40
C MET A 151 -13.03 -6.48 -4.23
N THR A 152 -13.76 -6.28 -3.13
CA THR A 152 -14.36 -4.99 -2.78
C THR A 152 -13.29 -3.90 -2.63
N ALA A 153 -12.22 -4.15 -1.88
CA ALA A 153 -11.14 -3.17 -1.70
C ALA A 153 -10.52 -2.76 -3.04
N ARG A 154 -10.17 -3.72 -3.90
CA ARG A 154 -9.62 -3.45 -5.25
C ARG A 154 -10.58 -2.63 -6.10
N THR A 155 -11.87 -2.96 -6.06
CA THR A 155 -12.91 -2.25 -6.79
C THR A 155 -12.99 -0.79 -6.36
N LEU A 156 -13.04 -0.54 -5.05
CA LEU A 156 -13.07 0.82 -4.51
C LEU A 156 -11.76 1.59 -4.79
N ILE A 157 -10.61 0.91 -4.83
CA ILE A 157 -9.34 1.49 -5.26
C ILE A 157 -9.38 1.92 -6.73
N LEU A 158 -10.00 1.13 -7.63
CA LEU A 158 -10.20 1.53 -9.04
C LEU A 158 -11.05 2.81 -9.14
N VAL A 159 -12.14 2.88 -8.36
CA VAL A 159 -13.01 4.06 -8.31
C VAL A 159 -12.25 5.29 -7.79
N ASN A 160 -11.52 5.16 -6.68
CA ASN A 160 -10.70 6.24 -6.11
C ASN A 160 -9.58 6.71 -7.04
N SER A 161 -9.07 5.80 -7.87
CA SER A 161 -8.08 6.09 -8.91
C SER A 161 -8.69 6.69 -10.16
N ARG A 162 -10.02 6.89 -10.21
CA ARG A 162 -10.79 7.36 -11.37
C ARG A 162 -10.50 6.52 -12.62
N MET A 163 -10.40 5.20 -12.44
CA MET A 163 -10.17 4.30 -13.56
C MET A 163 -11.31 4.41 -14.58
N ASP A 164 -10.99 4.25 -15.85
CA ASP A 164 -12.02 4.07 -16.88
C ASP A 164 -12.70 2.71 -16.69
N GLU A 165 -13.95 2.59 -17.15
CA GLU A 165 -14.75 1.39 -16.96
C GLU A 165 -14.19 0.20 -17.75
N ALA A 166 -13.68 0.41 -18.96
CA ALA A 166 -13.07 -0.67 -19.74
C ALA A 166 -11.83 -1.24 -19.03
N TYR A 167 -10.96 -0.37 -18.50
CA TYR A 167 -9.83 -0.81 -17.66
C TYR A 167 -10.27 -1.44 -16.35
N ALA A 168 -11.30 -0.92 -15.69
CA ALA A 168 -11.81 -1.51 -14.46
C ALA A 168 -12.35 -2.93 -14.71
N GLN A 169 -13.13 -3.13 -15.77
CA GLN A 169 -13.61 -4.44 -16.19
C GLN A 169 -12.45 -5.40 -16.46
N ALA A 170 -11.42 -4.95 -17.21
CA ALA A 170 -10.25 -5.77 -17.48
C ALA A 170 -9.48 -6.12 -16.20
N LEU A 171 -9.28 -5.16 -15.29
CA LEU A 171 -8.53 -5.30 -14.04
C LEU A 171 -9.26 -6.13 -12.97
N LEU A 172 -10.56 -6.35 -13.17
CA LEU A 172 -11.41 -7.27 -12.40
C LEU A 172 -11.53 -8.64 -13.08
N GLY A 173 -10.73 -8.91 -14.12
CA GLY A 173 -10.61 -10.24 -14.73
C GLY A 173 -11.66 -10.60 -15.77
N MET A 174 -12.63 -9.71 -16.06
CA MET A 174 -13.72 -9.94 -17.02
C MET A 174 -13.26 -9.77 -18.48
N THR A 175 -12.29 -10.59 -18.85
CA THR A 175 -11.64 -10.67 -20.16
C THR A 175 -11.81 -12.09 -20.71
N LYS A 176 -11.69 -12.25 -22.03
CA LYS A 176 -11.76 -13.55 -22.67
C LYS A 176 -10.55 -14.39 -22.22
N PRO A 177 -10.75 -15.68 -21.85
CA PRO A 177 -9.64 -16.57 -21.51
C PRO A 177 -8.55 -16.58 -22.59
N GLY A 178 -7.30 -16.40 -22.18
CA GLY A 178 -6.14 -16.33 -23.10
C GLY A 178 -6.08 -15.07 -23.98
N ARG A 179 -6.98 -14.10 -23.79
CA ARG A 179 -7.00 -12.81 -24.49
C ARG A 179 -7.32 -11.68 -23.52
N PRO A 180 -6.37 -11.30 -22.65
CA PRO A 180 -6.60 -10.34 -21.57
C PRO A 180 -6.91 -8.92 -22.08
N GLY A 181 -6.62 -8.61 -23.35
CA GLY A 181 -7.06 -7.37 -24.00
C GLY A 181 -8.50 -7.39 -24.54
N MET A 182 -9.20 -8.53 -24.53
CA MET A 182 -10.57 -8.65 -25.04
C MET A 182 -11.58 -8.74 -23.91
N LEU A 183 -12.36 -7.69 -23.70
CA LEU A 183 -13.42 -7.63 -22.69
C LEU A 183 -14.56 -8.63 -22.98
N LEU A 184 -15.10 -9.24 -21.93
CA LEU A 184 -16.38 -9.96 -21.98
C LEU A 184 -17.53 -8.98 -22.28
N LYS A 185 -18.58 -9.44 -22.96
CA LYS A 185 -19.75 -8.61 -23.32
C LYS A 185 -21.04 -9.42 -23.25
N GLY A 186 -22.17 -8.72 -23.09
CA GLY A 186 -23.52 -9.29 -23.03
C GLY A 186 -23.60 -10.39 -21.97
N LYS A 187 -24.28 -11.49 -22.32
CA LYS A 187 -24.48 -12.62 -21.41
C LYS A 187 -23.19 -13.20 -20.81
N GLN A 188 -22.07 -13.22 -21.54
CA GLN A 188 -20.79 -13.72 -21.00
C GLN A 188 -20.23 -12.84 -19.88
N LEU A 189 -20.51 -11.54 -19.93
CA LEU A 189 -20.12 -10.60 -18.87
C LEU A 189 -21.07 -10.75 -17.68
N GLU A 190 -22.38 -10.82 -17.93
CA GLU A 190 -23.41 -10.92 -16.90
C GLU A 190 -23.32 -12.23 -16.12
N ASP A 191 -22.98 -13.34 -16.78
CA ASP A 191 -22.81 -14.66 -16.16
C ASP A 191 -21.44 -14.83 -15.47
N HIS A 192 -20.55 -13.82 -15.51
CA HIS A 192 -19.22 -13.91 -14.90
C HIS A 192 -19.32 -13.88 -13.36
N VAL A 193 -18.60 -14.76 -12.67
CA VAL A 193 -18.67 -14.90 -11.20
C VAL A 193 -18.37 -13.60 -10.46
N ASP A 194 -17.44 -12.79 -10.99
CA ASP A 194 -17.04 -11.50 -10.40
C ASP A 194 -17.81 -10.29 -10.97
N TYR A 195 -18.89 -10.51 -11.73
CA TYR A 195 -19.66 -9.42 -12.36
C TYR A 195 -20.20 -8.41 -11.35
N GLU A 196 -20.54 -8.88 -10.13
CA GLU A 196 -20.98 -8.05 -9.02
C GLU A 196 -20.00 -6.91 -8.68
N TYR A 197 -18.69 -7.11 -8.86
CA TYR A 197 -17.68 -6.09 -8.59
C TYR A 197 -17.64 -5.01 -9.68
N LEU A 198 -18.01 -5.34 -10.92
CA LEU A 198 -18.21 -4.30 -11.95
C LEU A 198 -19.44 -3.45 -11.65
N GLN A 199 -20.52 -4.08 -11.16
CA GLN A 199 -21.71 -3.36 -10.74
C GLN A 199 -21.40 -2.44 -9.54
N LEU A 200 -20.61 -2.93 -8.57
CA LEU A 200 -20.11 -2.12 -7.46
C LEU A 200 -19.29 -0.93 -7.98
N PHE A 201 -18.38 -1.16 -8.92
CA PHE A 201 -17.58 -0.08 -9.54
C PHE A 201 -18.48 1.01 -10.15
N GLN A 202 -19.46 0.63 -10.96
CA GLN A 202 -20.38 1.55 -11.63
C GLN A 202 -21.22 2.34 -10.62
N LYS A 203 -21.81 1.65 -9.63
CA LYS A 203 -22.62 2.28 -8.56
C LYS A 203 -21.79 3.25 -7.73
N ALA A 204 -20.62 2.83 -7.26
CA ALA A 204 -19.73 3.66 -6.45
C ALA A 204 -19.21 4.88 -7.22
N LYS A 205 -18.86 4.72 -8.51
CA LYS A 205 -18.45 5.83 -9.38
C LYS A 205 -19.57 6.87 -9.53
N LYS A 206 -20.82 6.42 -9.70
CA LYS A 206 -21.99 7.30 -9.78
C LYS A 206 -22.25 8.03 -8.45
N GLU A 207 -22.22 7.31 -7.34
CA GLU A 207 -22.44 7.87 -6.00
C GLU A 207 -21.40 8.93 -5.65
N LEU A 208 -20.13 8.63 -5.86
CA LEU A 208 -19.05 9.55 -5.52
C LEU A 208 -19.01 10.76 -6.46
N ASN A 209 -19.58 10.66 -7.67
CA ASN A 209 -19.69 11.74 -8.64
C ASN A 209 -18.37 12.53 -8.81
N GLY A 210 -17.26 11.81 -9.02
CA GLY A 210 -15.92 12.38 -9.17
C GLY A 210 -15.17 12.70 -7.87
N LYS A 211 -15.82 12.61 -6.71
CA LYS A 211 -15.16 12.68 -5.39
C LYS A 211 -14.39 11.38 -5.10
N GLN A 212 -13.48 11.44 -4.14
CA GLN A 212 -12.80 10.25 -3.62
C GLN A 212 -13.52 9.73 -2.38
N LEU A 213 -13.62 8.40 -2.28
CA LEU A 213 -14.04 7.73 -1.06
C LEU A 213 -13.04 8.01 0.05
N ARG A 214 -13.54 8.44 1.21
CA ARG A 214 -12.76 8.52 2.43
C ARG A 214 -12.76 7.14 3.07
N TRP A 215 -11.61 6.48 3.09
CA TRP A 215 -11.46 5.13 3.63
C TRP A 215 -11.95 4.96 5.07
N LYS A 216 -11.90 6.02 5.89
CA LYS A 216 -12.45 6.00 7.25
C LYS A 216 -13.97 5.79 7.32
N ASP A 217 -14.70 6.05 6.24
CA ASP A 217 -16.17 5.90 6.16
C ASP A 217 -16.55 4.67 5.30
N VAL A 218 -15.62 3.74 5.07
CA VAL A 218 -15.82 2.62 4.14
C VAL A 218 -16.95 1.67 4.58
N GLY A 219 -17.18 1.52 5.89
CA GLY A 219 -18.25 0.67 6.43
C GLY A 219 -19.61 1.14 5.97
N ASP A 220 -19.98 2.36 6.35
CA ASP A 220 -21.21 3.03 5.92
C ASP A 220 -21.36 3.07 4.39
N PHE A 221 -20.26 3.29 3.67
CA PHE A 221 -20.27 3.29 2.21
C PHE A 221 -20.61 1.91 1.63
N ILE A 222 -20.02 0.84 2.17
CA ILE A 222 -20.30 -0.53 1.75
C ILE A 222 -21.75 -0.90 2.05
N GLU A 223 -22.25 -0.60 3.25
CA GLU A 223 -23.65 -0.82 3.63
C GLU A 223 -24.62 -0.11 2.68
N LYS A 224 -24.28 1.12 2.25
CA LYS A 224 -25.07 1.84 1.25
C LYS A 224 -25.04 1.21 -0.14
N MET A 225 -23.87 0.73 -0.59
CA MET A 225 -23.71 0.13 -1.93
C MET A 225 -24.30 -1.28 -2.01
N TRP A 226 -24.28 -1.98 -0.89
CA TRP A 226 -24.73 -3.36 -0.72
C TRP A 226 -25.49 -3.48 0.60
N PRO A 227 -26.75 -3.03 0.67
CA PRO A 227 -27.58 -3.30 1.83
C PRO A 227 -27.67 -4.82 1.97
N SER A 228 -27.19 -5.35 3.09
CA SER A 228 -27.43 -6.75 3.41
C SER A 228 -28.96 -6.95 3.50
N PRO A 229 -29.51 -8.03 2.92
CA PRO A 229 -30.92 -8.33 3.04
C PRO A 229 -31.38 -8.48 4.49
#